data_AF-A0A6N6L3Z3-F1
#
_entry.id   AF-A0A6N6L3Z3-F1
#
_cell.length_a   1.000
_cell.length_b   1.000
_cell.length_c   1.000
_cell.angle_alpha   90.00
_cell.angle_beta   90.00
_cell.angle_gamma   90.00
#
_symmetry.space_group_name_H-M   'P 1'
#
loop_
_entity.id
_entity.type
_entity.pdbx_description
1 polymer ?
#
loop_
_entity_poly.entity_id
_entity_poly.type
_entity_poly.pdbx_seq_one_letter_code
_entity_poly.pdbx_strand_id
1 'polypeptide(L)'
;MRILHMNTKTNAFLGKLLPANEDIQIILGNIREKYNLPEIELGEGTIEDYLVQDVDFQAIYDEIEQELHSAGGFIPKGMETFYAAYRVNKIPQVDDLDGSPQHVINSFQQIVEMLMNLWTPAFMQLDGMIKQITEHTFIYLLTGEAVEISEDWFSLVASTSLFGEPVTMAIASSGSDLKSITEQFKAQHRQTFGKQPKITKGRLNTADLLRMKYEGKSIADIADNYILRNPSEFPKDPRSKTYKEAKAKLEERIKKSMQRLDDTFTQIIGDKK
;
A
#
# COMPACT_ATOMS: atom_id res chain seq x y z
N MET A 1 -22.15 -19.73 -9.72
CA MET A 1 -22.30 -18.61 -8.76
C MET A 1 -21.64 -18.99 -7.45
N ARG A 2 -20.45 -18.47 -7.16
CA ARG A 2 -19.88 -18.55 -5.81
C ARG A 2 -20.41 -17.36 -5.03
N ILE A 3 -21.34 -17.60 -4.11
CA ILE A 3 -21.78 -16.61 -3.15
C ILE A 3 -20.60 -16.41 -2.20
N LEU A 4 -19.84 -15.33 -2.41
CA LEU A 4 -18.85 -14.87 -1.45
C LEU A 4 -19.61 -14.58 -0.15
N HIS A 5 -19.34 -15.35 0.90
CA HIS A 5 -19.76 -15.02 2.26
C HIS A 5 -18.97 -13.78 2.69
N MET A 6 -19.41 -12.60 2.27
CA MET A 6 -18.94 -11.34 2.84
C MET A 6 -19.50 -11.20 4.26
N ASN A 7 -18.65 -10.74 5.17
CA ASN A 7 -18.97 -10.50 6.57
C ASN A 7 -20.08 -9.43 6.66
N THR A 8 -21.06 -9.57 7.57
CA THR A 8 -22.22 -8.66 7.72
C THR A 8 -21.83 -7.20 7.92
N LYS A 9 -20.66 -6.93 8.52
CA LYS A 9 -20.10 -5.57 8.66
C LYS A 9 -19.65 -4.96 7.33
N THR A 10 -19.09 -5.76 6.43
CA THR A 10 -18.65 -5.33 5.10
C THR A 10 -19.87 -4.98 4.23
N ASN A 11 -20.94 -5.79 4.30
CA ASN A 11 -22.19 -5.51 3.60
C ASN A 11 -22.87 -4.24 4.12
N ALA A 12 -22.82 -3.98 5.43
CA ALA A 12 -23.37 -2.75 6.00
C ALA A 12 -22.60 -1.49 5.57
N PHE A 13 -21.27 -1.58 5.41
CA PHE A 13 -20.48 -0.47 4.86
C PHE A 13 -20.72 -0.29 3.35
N LEU A 14 -20.72 -1.36 2.57
CA LEU A 14 -21.04 -1.33 1.13
C LEU A 14 -22.44 -0.78 0.87
N GLY A 15 -23.42 -1.14 1.70
CA GLY A 15 -24.77 -0.60 1.61
C GLY A 15 -24.86 0.91 1.90
N LYS A 16 -23.86 1.52 2.55
CA LYS A 16 -23.78 2.99 2.71
C LYS A 16 -23.29 3.73 1.48
N LEU A 17 -22.64 3.01 0.57
CA LEU A 17 -22.04 3.55 -0.63
C LEU A 17 -23.02 3.58 -1.81
N LEU A 18 -24.20 2.99 -1.64
CA LEU A 18 -25.23 2.93 -2.66
C LEU A 18 -26.18 4.11 -2.53
N PRO A 19 -26.65 4.70 -3.65
CA PRO A 19 -27.61 5.79 -3.63
C PRO A 19 -28.89 5.49 -2.84
N ALA A 20 -29.28 4.21 -2.75
CA ALA A 20 -30.43 3.73 -1.97
C ALA A 20 -30.24 3.76 -0.45
N ASN A 21 -29.07 4.19 0.06
CA ASN A 21 -28.85 4.34 1.49
C ASN A 21 -29.68 5.49 2.08
N GLU A 22 -30.20 5.33 3.29
CA GLU A 22 -31.01 6.35 3.99
C GLU A 22 -30.29 7.70 4.09
N ASP A 23 -28.99 7.72 4.40
CA ASP A 23 -28.19 8.95 4.50
C ASP A 23 -28.10 9.66 3.13
N ILE A 24 -27.96 8.90 2.03
CA ILE A 24 -27.90 9.45 0.67
C ILE A 24 -29.29 9.87 0.18
N GLN A 25 -30.35 9.13 0.52
CA GLN A 25 -31.73 9.50 0.20
C GLN A 25 -32.13 10.83 0.86
N ILE A 26 -31.66 11.11 2.08
CA ILE A 26 -31.85 12.41 2.73
C ILE A 26 -31.18 13.53 1.92
N ILE A 27 -29.93 13.34 1.49
CA ILE A 27 -29.20 14.32 0.66
C ILE A 27 -29.97 14.56 -0.66
N LEU A 28 -30.38 13.49 -1.34
CA LEU A 28 -31.14 13.55 -2.59
C LEU A 28 -32.48 14.27 -2.41
N GLY A 29 -33.20 14.02 -1.31
CA GLY A 29 -34.45 14.69 -0.99
C GLY A 29 -34.27 16.20 -0.82
N ASN A 30 -33.25 16.62 -0.07
CA ASN A 30 -32.94 18.04 0.15
C ASN A 30 -32.60 18.75 -1.16
N ILE A 31 -31.83 18.10 -2.05
CA ILE A 31 -31.49 18.67 -3.36
C ILE A 31 -32.72 18.75 -4.27
N ARG A 32 -33.56 17.72 -4.31
CA ARG A 32 -34.81 17.75 -5.09
C ARG A 32 -35.70 18.91 -4.67
N GLU A 33 -35.85 19.14 -3.37
CA GLU A 33 -36.63 20.26 -2.85
C GLU A 33 -36.00 21.62 -3.21
N LYS A 34 -34.70 21.77 -2.99
CA LYS A 34 -33.97 23.03 -3.21
C LYS A 34 -33.97 23.48 -4.68
N TYR A 35 -33.78 22.54 -5.59
CA TYR A 35 -33.72 22.81 -7.04
C TYR A 35 -35.04 22.50 -7.76
N ASN A 36 -36.11 22.17 -7.03
CA ASN A 36 -37.43 21.82 -7.56
C ASN A 36 -37.39 20.71 -8.64
N LEU A 37 -36.57 19.68 -8.40
CA LEU A 37 -36.41 18.54 -9.29
C LEU A 37 -37.52 17.52 -9.06
N PRO A 38 -38.20 17.02 -10.11
CA PRO A 38 -39.18 15.95 -9.96
C PRO A 38 -38.52 14.63 -9.53
N GLU A 39 -39.32 13.79 -8.89
CA GLU A 39 -38.94 12.42 -8.57
C GLU A 39 -38.93 11.56 -9.84
N ILE A 40 -37.84 10.83 -10.06
CA ILE A 40 -37.65 9.98 -11.24
C ILE A 40 -37.89 8.53 -10.85
N GLU A 41 -38.84 7.89 -11.53
CA GLU A 41 -39.03 6.45 -11.47
C GLU A 41 -38.07 5.74 -12.44
N LEU A 42 -37.65 4.52 -12.06
CA LEU A 42 -36.74 3.68 -12.84
C LEU A 42 -37.28 3.51 -14.27
N GLY A 43 -36.55 4.05 -15.25
CA GLY A 43 -36.86 3.90 -16.68
C GLY A 43 -37.83 4.92 -17.27
N GLU A 44 -38.28 5.93 -16.52
CA GLU A 44 -39.22 6.95 -17.02
C GLU A 44 -38.61 8.34 -17.33
N GLY A 45 -37.35 8.60 -17.04
CA GLY A 45 -36.74 9.92 -17.29
C GLY A 45 -35.62 9.90 -18.32
N THR A 46 -35.87 10.37 -19.55
CA THR A 46 -34.77 10.82 -20.41
C THR A 46 -34.25 12.16 -19.86
N ILE A 47 -32.95 12.24 -19.55
CA ILE A 47 -32.21 13.46 -19.16
C ILE A 47 -32.59 14.70 -20.01
N GLU A 48 -33.08 14.47 -21.23
CA GLU A 48 -33.64 15.45 -22.16
C GLU A 48 -34.72 16.36 -21.54
N ASP A 49 -35.56 15.89 -20.63
CA ASP A 49 -36.59 16.71 -19.97
C ASP A 49 -36.00 17.70 -18.95
N TYR A 50 -34.82 17.42 -18.41
CA TYR A 50 -34.11 18.27 -17.44
C TYR A 50 -33.26 19.36 -18.10
N LEU A 51 -32.81 19.15 -19.34
CA LEU A 51 -32.06 20.14 -20.13
C LEU A 51 -32.90 21.36 -20.54
N VAL A 52 -34.23 21.28 -20.36
CA VAL A 52 -35.18 22.37 -20.66
C VAL A 52 -35.31 23.35 -19.48
N GLN A 53 -34.93 22.94 -18.27
CA GLN A 53 -34.92 23.80 -17.10
C GLN A 53 -33.54 24.46 -16.95
N ASP A 54 -33.51 25.73 -16.55
CA ASP A 54 -32.28 26.51 -16.31
C ASP A 54 -31.63 26.10 -14.98
N VAL A 55 -31.27 24.81 -14.88
CA VAL A 55 -30.76 24.16 -13.67
C VAL A 55 -29.24 24.15 -13.71
N ASP A 56 -28.62 24.65 -12.64
CA ASP A 56 -27.17 24.58 -12.47
C ASP A 56 -26.76 23.20 -11.94
N PHE A 57 -26.55 22.27 -12.86
CA PHE A 57 -26.10 20.91 -12.55
C PHE A 57 -24.74 20.85 -11.86
N GLN A 58 -23.86 21.83 -12.09
CA GLN A 58 -22.58 21.89 -11.41
C GLN A 58 -22.76 22.26 -9.94
N ALA A 59 -23.62 23.25 -9.64
CA ALA A 59 -23.97 23.60 -8.27
C ALA A 59 -24.60 22.43 -7.51
N ILE A 60 -25.46 21.64 -8.17
CA ILE A 60 -26.02 20.42 -7.60
C ILE A 60 -24.93 19.40 -7.28
N TYR A 61 -24.02 19.13 -8.22
CA TYR A 61 -22.93 18.17 -8.03
C TYR A 61 -22.04 18.59 -6.85
N ASP A 62 -21.62 19.85 -6.80
CA ASP A 62 -20.74 20.39 -5.76
C ASP A 62 -21.41 20.31 -4.37
N GLU A 63 -22.73 20.52 -4.31
CA GLU A 63 -23.50 20.44 -3.07
C GLU A 63 -23.63 18.99 -2.57
N ILE A 64 -23.85 18.01 -3.47
CA ILE A 64 -23.80 16.58 -3.11
C ILE A 64 -22.44 16.24 -2.51
N GLU A 65 -21.34 16.65 -3.15
CA GLU A 65 -19.99 16.38 -2.66
C GLU A 65 -19.79 16.97 -1.26
N GLN A 66 -20.22 18.22 -1.04
CA GLN A 66 -20.10 18.88 0.25
C GLN A 66 -20.90 18.18 1.37
N GLU A 67 -22.13 17.75 1.08
CA GLU A 67 -22.96 17.00 2.02
C GLU A 67 -22.33 15.64 2.36
N LEU A 68 -21.80 14.92 1.37
CA LEU A 68 -21.12 13.64 1.59
C LEU A 68 -19.86 13.78 2.46
N HIS A 69 -19.10 14.87 2.32
CA HIS A 69 -17.99 15.17 3.23
C HIS A 69 -18.45 15.44 4.67
N SER A 70 -19.67 15.95 4.84
CA SER A 70 -20.21 16.41 6.13
C SER A 70 -20.99 15.32 6.88
N ALA A 71 -21.55 14.34 6.17
CA ALA A 71 -22.36 13.25 6.71
C ALA A 71 -21.62 12.31 7.69
N GLY A 72 -20.28 12.39 7.79
CA GLY A 72 -19.47 11.68 8.79
C GLY A 72 -19.44 10.15 8.67
N GLY A 73 -20.24 9.56 7.79
CA GLY A 73 -20.34 8.11 7.59
C GLY A 73 -19.25 7.51 6.69
N PHE A 74 -18.60 8.35 5.87
CA PHE A 74 -17.61 7.94 4.86
C PHE A 74 -16.16 8.10 5.32
N ILE A 75 -15.93 8.85 6.39
CA ILE A 75 -14.60 9.04 6.99
C ILE A 75 -14.47 8.10 8.18
N PRO A 76 -13.37 7.31 8.29
CA PRO A 76 -13.14 6.45 9.44
C PRO A 76 -13.12 7.22 10.76
N LYS A 77 -13.76 6.67 11.80
CA LYS A 77 -13.73 7.25 13.14
C LYS A 77 -12.31 7.42 13.66
N GLY A 78 -12.01 8.61 14.16
CA GLY A 78 -10.68 9.02 14.63
C GLY A 78 -9.79 9.67 13.57
N MET A 79 -10.21 9.68 12.29
CA MET A 79 -9.48 10.35 11.21
C MET A 79 -10.10 11.70 10.80
N GLU A 80 -11.24 12.08 11.36
CA GLU A 80 -12.01 13.25 10.95
C GLU A 80 -11.18 14.54 11.06
N THR A 81 -10.48 14.73 12.18
CA THR A 81 -9.63 15.92 12.40
C THR A 81 -8.46 15.99 11.42
N PHE A 82 -7.79 14.87 11.16
CA PHE A 82 -6.64 14.83 10.24
C PHE A 82 -7.08 15.03 8.79
N TYR A 83 -8.20 14.42 8.42
CA TYR A 83 -8.78 14.58 7.09
C TYR A 83 -9.28 16.03 6.86
N ALA A 84 -9.93 16.63 7.85
CA ALA A 84 -10.33 18.04 7.79
C ALA A 84 -9.11 18.96 7.64
N ALA A 85 -8.03 18.72 8.40
CA ALA A 85 -6.77 19.45 8.30
C ALA A 85 -6.11 19.31 6.92
N TYR A 86 -6.14 18.10 6.34
CA TYR A 86 -5.70 17.83 4.98
C TYR A 86 -6.47 18.66 3.94
N ARG A 87 -7.81 18.67 3.97
CA ARG A 87 -8.62 19.38 2.96
C ARG A 87 -8.37 20.89 2.91
N VAL A 88 -8.05 21.50 4.04
CA VAL A 88 -7.73 22.94 4.10
C VAL A 88 -6.25 23.25 3.85
N ASN A 89 -5.43 22.24 3.49
CA ASN A 89 -3.98 22.32 3.38
C ASN A 89 -3.31 22.96 4.61
N LYS A 90 -3.92 22.81 5.79
CA LYS A 90 -3.34 23.30 7.05
C LYS A 90 -2.84 22.10 7.83
N ILE A 91 -1.53 21.92 7.82
CA ILE A 91 -0.89 21.08 8.82
C ILE A 91 -1.20 21.73 10.19
N PRO A 92 -1.72 20.98 11.17
CA PRO A 92 -1.95 21.52 12.50
C PRO A 92 -0.67 22.17 13.01
N GLN A 93 -0.74 23.44 13.40
CA GLN A 93 0.37 24.14 14.02
C GLN A 93 0.41 23.77 15.50
N VAL A 94 1.58 23.36 15.97
CA VAL A 94 1.82 23.10 17.38
C VAL A 94 2.51 24.33 17.95
N ASP A 95 1.70 25.29 18.37
CA ASP A 95 2.20 26.61 18.82
C ASP A 95 2.73 26.58 20.26
N ASP A 96 2.28 25.61 21.08
CA ASP A 96 2.72 25.46 22.46
C ASP A 96 2.67 23.99 22.92
N LEU A 97 3.80 23.52 23.46
CA LEU A 97 3.89 22.29 24.25
C LEU A 97 4.34 22.74 25.63
N ASP A 98 3.40 22.89 26.54
CA ASP A 98 3.54 23.51 27.87
C ASP A 98 4.95 23.33 28.48
N GLY A 99 5.73 24.42 28.55
CA GLY A 99 7.07 24.46 29.13
C GLY A 99 8.21 23.88 28.28
N SER A 100 7.98 23.51 27.02
CA SER A 100 8.97 22.88 26.16
C SER A 100 9.88 23.90 25.46
N PRO A 101 11.19 23.61 25.31
CA PRO A 101 12.08 24.42 24.48
C PRO A 101 11.65 24.46 23.00
N GLN A 102 11.91 25.57 22.30
CA GLN A 102 11.53 25.76 20.88
C GLN A 102 12.00 24.64 19.94
N HIS A 103 13.17 24.06 20.18
CA HIS A 103 13.68 22.96 19.36
C HIS A 103 12.83 21.68 19.49
N VAL A 104 12.20 21.45 20.65
CA VAL A 104 11.26 20.34 20.88
C VAL A 104 9.97 20.60 20.13
N ILE A 105 9.45 21.83 20.19
CA ILE A 105 8.25 22.27 19.44
C ILE A 105 8.49 22.07 17.94
N ASN A 106 9.63 22.56 17.41
CA ASN A 106 9.97 22.41 16.00
C ASN A 106 10.13 20.94 15.58
N SER A 107 10.76 20.12 16.44
CA SER A 107 10.91 18.67 16.16
C SER A 107 9.57 17.95 16.16
N PHE A 108 8.66 18.35 17.06
CA PHE A 108 7.31 17.80 17.10
C PHE A 108 6.49 18.22 15.89
N GLN A 109 6.60 19.49 15.45
CA GLN A 109 5.99 19.96 14.21
C GLN A 109 6.46 19.13 13.01
N GLN A 110 7.76 18.84 12.89
CA GLN A 110 8.29 17.96 11.83
C GLN A 110 7.71 16.54 11.89
N ILE A 111 7.47 16.00 13.08
CA ILE A 111 6.82 14.70 13.25
C ILE A 111 5.36 14.77 12.76
N VAL A 112 4.63 15.82 13.11
CA VAL A 112 3.24 16.03 12.64
C VAL A 112 3.20 16.16 11.12
N GLU A 113 4.10 16.94 10.52
CA GLU A 113 4.23 17.07 9.07
C GLU A 113 4.52 15.72 8.40
N MET A 114 5.47 14.97 8.95
CA MET A 114 5.80 13.63 8.46
C MET A 114 4.59 12.68 8.53
N LEU A 115 3.84 12.70 9.64
CA LEU A 115 2.63 11.89 9.78
C LEU A 115 1.56 12.31 8.77
N MET A 116 1.34 13.61 8.56
CA MET A 116 0.39 14.10 7.55
C MET A 116 0.79 13.67 6.13
N ASN A 117 2.07 13.76 5.78
CA ASN A 117 2.59 13.32 4.49
C ASN A 117 2.48 11.79 4.30
N LEU A 118 2.62 11.02 5.39
CA LEU A 118 2.43 9.57 5.38
C LEU A 118 0.97 9.20 5.08
N TRP A 119 0.01 9.95 5.62
CA TRP A 119 -1.42 9.71 5.45
C TRP A 119 -2.04 10.38 4.22
N THR A 120 -1.34 11.34 3.61
CA THR A 120 -1.82 12.07 2.41
C THR A 120 -2.31 11.15 1.29
N PRO A 121 -1.60 10.06 0.91
CA PRO A 121 -2.11 9.13 -0.11
C PRO A 121 -3.45 8.48 0.26
N ALA A 122 -3.69 8.20 1.54
CA ALA A 122 -4.96 7.66 2.01
C ALA A 122 -6.08 8.70 1.94
N PHE A 123 -5.79 9.98 2.26
CA PHE A 123 -6.76 11.05 2.12
C PHE A 123 -7.12 11.35 0.67
N MET A 124 -6.14 11.31 -0.24
CA MET A 124 -6.40 11.41 -1.69
C MET A 124 -7.30 10.28 -2.20
N GLN A 125 -7.11 9.06 -1.69
CA GLN A 125 -7.98 7.93 -2.02
C GLN A 125 -9.40 8.14 -1.49
N LEU A 126 -9.55 8.63 -0.26
CA LEU A 126 -10.86 8.97 0.31
C LEU A 126 -11.57 10.06 -0.50
N ASP A 127 -10.86 11.12 -0.92
CA ASP A 127 -11.40 12.15 -1.82
C ASP A 127 -11.86 11.54 -3.15
N GLY A 128 -11.07 10.65 -3.73
CA GLY A 128 -11.44 9.93 -4.95
C GLY A 128 -12.70 9.07 -4.77
N MET A 129 -12.82 8.38 -3.64
CA MET A 129 -14.03 7.61 -3.31
C MET A 129 -15.24 8.52 -3.16
N ILE A 130 -15.12 9.63 -2.41
CA ILE A 130 -16.24 10.57 -2.21
C ILE A 130 -16.70 11.11 -3.56
N LYS A 131 -15.77 11.51 -4.45
CA LYS A 131 -16.12 11.95 -5.81
C LYS A 131 -16.87 10.91 -6.62
N GLN A 132 -16.48 9.64 -6.54
CA GLN A 132 -17.20 8.58 -7.25
C GLN A 132 -18.59 8.34 -6.65
N ILE A 133 -18.74 8.43 -5.32
CA ILE A 133 -20.06 8.37 -4.67
C ILE A 133 -20.91 9.58 -5.09
N THR A 134 -20.32 10.78 -5.17
CA THR A 134 -20.99 11.99 -5.68
C THR A 134 -21.49 11.75 -7.09
N GLU A 135 -20.64 11.27 -7.99
CA GLU A 135 -20.99 10.97 -9.38
C GLU A 135 -22.13 9.95 -9.46
N HIS A 136 -22.05 8.84 -8.72
CA HIS A 136 -23.10 7.84 -8.69
C HIS A 136 -24.42 8.38 -8.12
N THR A 137 -24.34 9.20 -7.07
CA THR A 137 -25.50 9.84 -6.44
C THR A 137 -26.14 10.84 -7.40
N PHE A 138 -25.33 11.60 -8.13
CA PHE A 138 -25.78 12.54 -9.15
C PHE A 138 -26.43 11.82 -10.35
N ILE A 139 -25.82 10.75 -10.85
CA ILE A 139 -26.41 9.92 -11.92
C ILE A 139 -27.74 9.34 -11.44
N TYR A 140 -27.78 8.81 -10.22
CA TYR A 140 -29.02 8.27 -9.64
C TYR A 140 -30.09 9.35 -9.47
N LEU A 141 -29.72 10.57 -9.06
CA LEU A 141 -30.64 11.71 -8.98
C LEU A 141 -31.32 11.99 -10.33
N LEU A 142 -30.55 11.87 -11.43
CA LEU A 142 -30.99 12.20 -12.79
C LEU A 142 -31.63 11.05 -13.57
N THR A 143 -31.42 9.80 -13.17
CA THR A 143 -31.84 8.63 -13.96
C THR A 143 -32.61 7.59 -13.15
N GLY A 144 -32.50 7.63 -11.82
CA GLY A 144 -32.97 6.58 -10.93
C GLY A 144 -32.14 5.29 -11.00
N GLU A 145 -31.10 5.21 -11.84
CA GLU A 145 -30.30 4.00 -12.04
C GLU A 145 -29.12 3.94 -11.07
N ALA A 146 -28.91 2.77 -10.46
CA ALA A 146 -27.76 2.51 -9.62
C ALA A 146 -26.58 2.04 -10.48
N VAL A 147 -25.44 2.71 -10.34
CA VAL A 147 -24.18 2.37 -11.04
C VAL A 147 -23.37 1.35 -10.22
N GLU A 148 -22.64 0.49 -10.90
CA GLU A 148 -21.75 -0.49 -10.27
C GLU A 148 -20.61 0.20 -9.51
N ILE A 149 -20.38 -0.21 -8.26
CA ILE A 149 -19.30 0.34 -7.42
C ILE A 149 -17.97 -0.29 -7.84
N SER A 150 -16.92 0.52 -7.98
CA SER A 150 -15.57 0.03 -8.26
C SER A 150 -15.00 -0.80 -7.10
N GLU A 151 -14.37 -1.94 -7.41
CA GLU A 151 -13.73 -2.83 -6.43
C GLU A 151 -12.50 -2.19 -5.74
N ASP A 152 -11.92 -1.14 -6.34
CA ASP A 152 -10.66 -0.52 -5.90
C ASP A 152 -10.80 0.40 -4.68
N TRP A 153 -12.02 0.63 -4.17
CA TRP A 153 -12.28 1.53 -3.03
C TRP A 153 -11.64 1.07 -1.73
N PHE A 154 -11.34 -0.22 -1.62
CA PHE A 154 -10.99 -0.85 -0.36
C PHE A 154 -9.49 -0.98 -0.14
N SER A 155 -8.67 -0.57 -1.09
CA SER A 155 -7.23 -0.79 -1.04
C SER A 155 -6.44 0.39 -1.56
N LEU A 156 -5.27 0.59 -0.96
CA LEU A 156 -4.29 1.56 -1.41
C LEU A 156 -2.93 0.89 -1.48
N VAL A 157 -2.25 1.04 -2.61
CA VAL A 157 -0.81 0.75 -2.71
C VAL A 157 -0.13 2.03 -3.19
N ALA A 158 0.75 2.58 -2.38
CA ALA A 158 1.43 3.84 -2.68
C ALA A 158 2.90 3.79 -2.27
N SER A 159 3.73 4.63 -2.90
CA SER A 159 5.08 4.92 -2.43
C SER A 159 5.14 6.32 -1.84
N THR A 160 5.84 6.44 -0.71
CA THR A 160 6.11 7.70 -0.01
C THR A 160 7.58 7.73 0.42
N SER A 161 8.03 8.83 1.02
CA SER A 161 9.39 8.96 1.57
C SER A 161 9.32 9.12 3.09
N LEU A 162 10.02 8.25 3.82
CA LEU A 162 10.22 8.36 5.26
C LEU A 162 11.71 8.58 5.51
N PHE A 163 12.05 9.71 6.14
CA PHE A 163 13.45 10.10 6.41
C PHE A 163 14.35 10.15 5.17
N GLY A 164 13.78 10.50 4.00
CA GLY A 164 14.51 10.52 2.73
C GLY A 164 14.67 9.14 2.08
N GLU A 165 14.20 8.07 2.73
CA GLU A 165 14.17 6.74 2.16
C GLU A 165 12.78 6.45 1.54
N PRO A 166 12.72 5.97 0.29
CA PRO A 166 11.46 5.57 -0.30
C PRO A 166 10.90 4.37 0.45
N VAL A 167 9.59 4.39 0.72
CA VAL A 167 8.83 3.33 1.38
C VAL A 167 7.60 3.03 0.54
N THR A 168 7.31 1.75 0.33
CA THR A 168 6.05 1.32 -0.30
C THR A 168 5.11 0.80 0.78
N MET A 169 3.91 1.35 0.81
CA MET A 169 2.84 0.96 1.73
C MET A 169 1.69 0.28 0.98
N ALA A 170 1.05 -0.67 1.64
CA ALA A 170 -0.21 -1.26 1.20
C ALA A 170 -1.20 -1.20 2.37
N ILE A 171 -2.38 -0.65 2.12
CA ILE A 171 -3.51 -0.63 3.04
C ILE A 171 -4.61 -1.47 2.41
N ALA A 172 -5.16 -2.41 3.18
CA ALA A 172 -6.21 -3.31 2.75
C ALA A 172 -7.30 -3.33 3.82
N SER A 173 -8.56 -3.24 3.40
CA SER A 173 -9.70 -3.48 4.28
C SER A 173 -10.23 -4.91 4.13
N SER A 174 -11.20 -5.28 4.96
CA SER A 174 -11.87 -6.59 4.86
C SER A 174 -12.59 -6.84 3.53
N GLY A 175 -12.91 -5.78 2.77
CA GLY A 175 -13.58 -5.88 1.48
C GLY A 175 -12.63 -6.03 0.28
N SER A 176 -11.32 -5.93 0.48
CA SER A 176 -10.37 -5.91 -0.63
C SER A 176 -10.01 -7.32 -1.15
N ASP A 177 -9.72 -7.42 -2.45
CA ASP A 177 -9.05 -8.61 -2.99
C ASP A 177 -7.55 -8.60 -2.65
N LEU A 178 -7.18 -9.46 -1.70
CA LEU A 178 -5.79 -9.62 -1.26
C LEU A 178 -4.83 -9.97 -2.41
N LYS A 179 -5.30 -10.71 -3.43
CA LYS A 179 -4.46 -11.07 -4.58
C LYS A 179 -4.12 -9.84 -5.41
N SER A 180 -5.13 -9.05 -5.79
CA SER A 180 -4.96 -7.78 -6.50
C SER A 180 -3.99 -6.85 -5.75
N ILE A 181 -4.19 -6.64 -4.44
CA ILE A 181 -3.28 -5.81 -3.62
C ILE A 181 -1.85 -6.34 -3.65
N THR A 182 -1.68 -7.65 -3.53
CA THR A 182 -0.34 -8.25 -3.52
C THR A 182 0.38 -8.02 -4.85
N GLU A 183 -0.34 -8.08 -5.97
CA GLU A 183 0.21 -7.80 -7.29
C GLU A 183 0.54 -6.33 -7.48
N GLN A 184 -0.36 -5.42 -7.07
CA GLN A 184 -0.13 -3.98 -7.06
C GLN A 184 1.08 -3.62 -6.20
N PHE A 185 1.20 -4.17 -4.99
CA PHE A 185 2.34 -3.96 -4.12
C PHE A 185 3.65 -4.45 -4.74
N LYS A 186 3.64 -5.65 -5.34
CA LYS A 186 4.83 -6.17 -6.04
C LYS A 186 5.23 -5.29 -7.21
N ALA A 187 4.26 -4.76 -7.96
CA ALA A 187 4.50 -3.84 -9.07
C ALA A 187 5.12 -2.53 -8.57
N GLN A 188 4.49 -1.89 -7.58
CA GLN A 188 4.94 -0.64 -6.99
C GLN A 188 6.32 -0.79 -6.34
N HIS A 189 6.54 -1.85 -5.55
CA HIS A 189 7.84 -2.13 -4.96
C HIS A 189 8.93 -2.34 -6.03
N ARG A 190 8.62 -3.02 -7.13
CA ARG A 190 9.60 -3.20 -8.23
C ARG A 190 9.90 -1.89 -8.95
N GLN A 191 8.92 -1.00 -9.07
CA GLN A 191 9.12 0.32 -9.63
C GLN A 191 10.02 1.17 -8.73
N THR A 192 9.78 1.14 -7.41
CA THR A 192 10.48 1.98 -6.43
C THR A 192 11.89 1.47 -6.10
N PHE A 193 12.08 0.16 -5.95
CA PHE A 193 13.36 -0.43 -5.50
C PHE A 193 14.06 -1.30 -6.56
N GLY A 194 13.49 -1.42 -7.76
CA GLY A 194 13.99 -2.31 -8.80
C GLY A 194 13.66 -3.80 -8.57
N LYS A 195 14.19 -4.66 -9.44
CA LYS A 195 13.98 -6.12 -9.33
C LYS A 195 14.76 -6.68 -8.14
N GLN A 196 14.04 -7.25 -7.18
CA GLN A 196 14.66 -8.04 -6.11
C GLN A 196 15.53 -9.14 -6.71
N PRO A 197 16.79 -9.29 -6.25
CA PRO A 197 17.69 -10.22 -6.87
C PRO A 197 17.35 -11.63 -6.36
N LYS A 198 16.99 -12.52 -7.27
CA LYS A 198 16.53 -13.88 -6.95
C LYS A 198 17.56 -14.60 -6.09
N ILE A 199 17.17 -15.02 -4.88
CA ILE A 199 18.04 -15.84 -4.02
C ILE A 199 18.15 -17.22 -4.68
N THR A 200 19.33 -17.53 -5.21
CA THR A 200 19.64 -18.83 -5.82
C THR A 200 20.30 -19.75 -4.78
N LYS A 201 20.26 -21.07 -4.99
CA LYS A 201 21.00 -22.05 -4.16
C LYS A 201 22.49 -21.67 -4.03
N GLY A 202 23.09 -21.15 -5.11
CA GLY A 202 24.46 -20.64 -5.10
C GLY A 202 24.65 -19.50 -4.08
N ARG A 203 23.72 -18.54 -4.01
CA ARG A 203 23.77 -17.42 -3.04
C ARG A 203 23.58 -17.88 -1.60
N LEU A 204 22.73 -18.87 -1.36
CA LEU A 204 22.58 -19.47 -0.01
C LEU A 204 23.88 -20.16 0.42
N ASN A 205 24.51 -20.92 -0.48
CA ASN A 205 25.80 -21.55 -0.20
C ASN A 205 26.88 -20.49 0.07
N THR A 206 26.92 -19.41 -0.71
CA THR A 206 27.81 -18.28 -0.48
C THR A 206 27.57 -17.60 0.87
N ALA A 207 26.32 -17.37 1.26
CA ALA A 207 25.98 -16.80 2.56
C ALA A 207 26.42 -17.70 3.72
N ASP A 208 26.26 -19.02 3.59
CA ASP A 208 26.66 -19.97 4.62
C ASP A 208 28.19 -20.10 4.74
N LEU A 209 28.92 -20.00 3.61
CA LEU A 209 30.38 -19.91 3.59
C LEU A 209 30.89 -18.65 4.30
N LEU A 210 30.25 -17.50 4.05
CA LEU A 210 30.58 -16.24 4.70
C LEU A 210 30.30 -16.30 6.20
N ARG A 211 29.14 -16.83 6.60
CA ARG A 211 28.81 -17.04 8.01
C ARG A 211 29.88 -17.87 8.72
N MET A 212 30.26 -19.02 8.18
CA MET A 212 31.29 -19.88 8.78
C MET A 212 32.67 -19.21 8.84
N LYS A 213 33.01 -18.35 7.86
CA LYS A 213 34.23 -17.54 7.89
C LYS A 213 34.20 -16.52 9.03
N TYR A 214 33.10 -15.79 9.20
CA TYR A 214 32.95 -14.79 10.27
C TYR A 214 32.87 -15.44 11.67
N GLU A 215 32.44 -16.70 11.74
CA GLU A 215 32.55 -17.54 12.94
C GLU A 215 33.98 -18.04 13.21
N GLY A 216 34.95 -17.72 12.35
CA GLY A 216 36.36 -18.09 12.52
C GLY A 216 36.71 -19.53 12.13
N LYS A 217 35.84 -20.24 11.40
CA LYS A 217 36.13 -21.62 10.97
C LYS A 217 37.22 -21.67 9.90
N SER A 218 38.07 -22.69 9.96
CA SER A 218 39.10 -22.89 8.94
C SER A 218 38.49 -23.37 7.61
N ILE A 219 39.21 -23.17 6.50
CA ILE A 219 38.77 -23.66 5.17
C ILE A 219 38.54 -25.18 5.20
N ALA A 220 39.37 -25.92 5.94
CA ALA A 220 39.23 -27.36 6.10
C ALA A 220 37.91 -27.73 6.82
N ASP A 221 37.58 -27.03 7.91
CA ASP A 221 36.33 -27.27 8.66
C ASP A 221 35.08 -26.94 7.83
N ILE A 222 35.18 -25.92 6.97
CA ILE A 222 34.10 -25.52 6.05
C ILE A 222 33.94 -26.57 4.96
N ALA A 223 35.05 -27.08 4.41
CA ALA A 223 35.02 -28.18 3.45
C ALA A 223 34.40 -29.45 4.05
N ASP A 224 34.76 -29.80 5.28
CA ASP A 224 34.20 -30.96 5.99
C ASP A 224 32.70 -30.79 6.27
N ASN A 225 32.26 -29.60 6.67
CA ASN A 225 30.83 -29.30 6.81
C ASN A 225 30.07 -29.41 5.48
N TYR A 226 30.68 -29.00 4.36
CA TYR A 226 30.07 -29.13 3.04
C TYR A 226 29.93 -30.60 2.62
N ILE A 227 30.96 -31.42 2.85
CA ILE A 227 30.95 -32.86 2.54
C ILE A 227 29.88 -33.58 3.37
N LEU A 228 29.77 -33.26 4.67
CA LEU A 228 28.74 -33.83 5.56
C LEU A 228 27.32 -33.57 5.07
N ARG A 229 27.08 -32.40 4.47
CA ARG A 229 25.76 -32.01 3.95
C ARG A 229 25.48 -32.54 2.54
N ASN A 230 26.52 -32.92 1.80
CA ASN A 230 26.42 -33.39 0.42
C ASN A 230 27.18 -34.71 0.21
N PRO A 231 26.88 -35.78 0.99
CA PRO A 231 27.65 -37.02 0.96
C PRO A 231 27.59 -37.75 -0.39
N SER A 232 26.59 -37.46 -1.23
CA SER A 232 26.46 -38.01 -2.58
C SER A 232 27.42 -37.39 -3.60
N GLU A 233 27.98 -36.20 -3.33
CA GLU A 233 28.93 -35.52 -4.23
C GLU A 233 30.37 -36.02 -4.05
N PHE A 234 30.63 -36.84 -3.03
CA PHE A 234 31.96 -37.28 -2.65
C PHE A 234 32.07 -38.80 -2.61
N PRO A 235 33.27 -39.37 -2.87
CA PRO A 235 33.52 -40.79 -2.68
C PRO A 235 33.22 -41.21 -1.24
N LYS A 236 32.61 -42.40 -1.06
CA LYS A 236 32.18 -42.87 0.27
C LYS A 236 33.33 -43.20 1.22
N ASP A 237 34.51 -43.52 0.70
CA ASP A 237 35.69 -43.86 1.51
C ASP A 237 36.59 -42.63 1.72
N PRO A 238 36.68 -42.07 2.95
CA PRO A 238 37.52 -40.92 3.26
C PRO A 238 39.02 -41.17 3.11
N ARG A 239 39.46 -42.44 3.11
CA ARG A 239 40.88 -42.80 2.98
C ARG A 239 41.31 -42.95 1.53
N SER A 240 40.37 -43.04 0.59
CA SER A 240 40.65 -43.19 -0.83
C SER A 240 41.41 -41.98 -1.39
N LYS A 241 42.31 -42.24 -2.34
CA LYS A 241 43.06 -41.19 -3.05
C LYS A 241 42.11 -40.21 -3.75
N THR A 242 41.05 -40.73 -4.35
CA THR A 242 39.99 -39.95 -5.02
C THR A 242 39.23 -39.04 -4.07
N TYR A 243 38.95 -39.46 -2.83
CA TYR A 243 38.34 -38.59 -1.82
C TYR A 243 39.28 -37.45 -1.43
N LYS A 244 40.55 -37.74 -1.16
CA LYS A 244 41.55 -36.72 -0.80
C LYS A 244 41.72 -35.67 -1.90
N GLU A 245 41.75 -36.11 -3.16
CA GLU A 245 41.80 -35.21 -4.32
C GLU A 245 40.52 -34.36 -4.46
N ALA A 246 39.34 -34.96 -4.24
CA ALA A 246 38.06 -34.24 -4.28
C ALA A 246 37.95 -33.19 -3.15
N LYS A 247 38.39 -33.54 -1.93
CA LYS A 247 38.45 -32.62 -0.78
C LYS A 247 39.43 -31.47 -1.04
N ALA A 248 40.64 -31.75 -1.51
CA ALA A 248 41.62 -30.71 -1.83
C ALA A 248 41.10 -29.72 -2.91
N LYS A 249 40.42 -30.24 -3.95
CA LYS A 249 39.77 -29.40 -4.97
C LYS A 249 38.63 -28.55 -4.40
N LEU A 250 37.87 -29.07 -3.43
CA LEU A 250 36.83 -28.33 -2.74
C LEU A 250 37.42 -27.20 -1.90
N GLU A 251 38.45 -27.49 -1.11
CA GLU A 251 39.16 -26.49 -0.29
C GLU A 251 39.71 -25.35 -1.15
N GLU A 252 40.34 -25.67 -2.28
CA GLU A 252 40.85 -24.66 -3.22
C GLU A 252 39.72 -23.79 -3.80
N ARG A 253 38.57 -24.40 -4.11
CA ARG A 253 37.39 -23.68 -4.61
C ARG A 253 36.80 -22.75 -3.55
N ILE A 254 36.70 -23.21 -2.30
CA ILE A 254 36.23 -22.40 -1.17
C ILE A 254 37.18 -21.22 -0.96
N LYS A 255 38.49 -21.48 -0.95
CA LYS A 255 39.53 -20.44 -0.83
C LYS A 255 39.38 -19.36 -1.91
N LYS A 256 39.30 -19.75 -3.18
CA LYS A 256 39.12 -18.82 -4.31
C LYS A 256 37.80 -18.05 -4.21
N SER A 257 36.72 -18.70 -3.77
CA SER A 257 35.42 -18.03 -3.60
C SER A 257 35.45 -17.00 -2.48
N MET A 258 36.09 -17.32 -1.34
CA MET A 258 36.27 -16.38 -0.24
C MET A 258 37.13 -15.18 -0.62
N GLN A 259 38.19 -15.41 -1.39
CA GLN A 259 39.05 -14.32 -1.87
C GLN A 259 38.28 -13.37 -2.79
N ARG A 260 37.53 -13.90 -3.77
CA ARG A 260 36.66 -13.08 -4.63
C ARG A 260 35.61 -12.28 -3.86
N LEU A 261 35.05 -12.86 -2.79
CA LEU A 261 34.08 -12.18 -1.95
C LEU A 261 34.73 -11.03 -1.17
N ASP A 262 35.91 -11.26 -0.59
CA ASP A 262 36.67 -10.19 0.07
C ASP A 262 37.01 -9.07 -0.91
N ASP A 263 37.50 -9.40 -2.10
CA ASP A 263 37.81 -8.40 -3.14
C ASP A 263 36.57 -7.58 -3.51
N THR A 264 35.39 -8.23 -3.62
CA THR A 264 34.11 -7.57 -3.91
C THR A 264 33.68 -6.67 -2.74
N PHE A 265 33.81 -7.13 -1.49
CA PHE A 265 33.49 -6.33 -0.31
C PHE A 265 34.43 -5.13 -0.18
N THR A 266 35.72 -5.31 -0.45
CA THR A 266 36.70 -4.22 -0.46
C THR A 266 36.41 -3.20 -1.55
N GLN A 267 35.95 -3.60 -2.74
CA GLN A 267 35.50 -2.67 -3.78
C GLN A 267 34.26 -1.87 -3.34
N ILE A 268 33.22 -2.56 -2.84
CA ILE A 268 31.97 -1.91 -2.42
C ILE A 268 32.16 -0.96 -1.23
N ILE A 269 33.03 -1.31 -0.29
CA ILE A 269 33.32 -0.49 0.91
C ILE A 269 34.40 0.56 0.61
N GLY A 270 35.35 0.25 -0.28
CA GLY A 270 36.43 1.14 -0.70
C GLY A 270 35.99 2.27 -1.62
N ASP A 271 34.95 2.05 -2.44
CA ASP A 271 34.33 3.08 -3.29
C ASP A 271 33.43 4.06 -2.49
N LYS A 272 33.36 3.92 -1.16
CA LYS A 272 32.66 4.85 -0.25
C LYS A 272 33.60 5.86 0.46
N LYS A 273 34.72 6.23 -0.15
CA LYS A 273 35.54 7.36 0.31
C LYS A 273 35.54 8.53 -0.67
#